data_AF-A0A376FKS7-F1
#
_entry.id   AF-A0A376FKS7-F1
#
_cell.length_a   1.000
_cell.length_b   1.000
_cell.length_c   1.000
_cell.angle_alpha   90.00
_cell.angle_beta   90.00
_cell.angle_gamma   90.00
#
_symmetry.space_group_name_H-M   'P 1'
#
loop_
_entity.id
_entity.type
_entity.pdbx_description
1 polymer ?
#
loop_
_entity_poly.entity_id
_entity_poly.type
_entity_poly.pdbx_seq_one_letter_code
_entity_poly.pdbx_strand_id
1 'polypeptide(L)'
;MLPDLYAEDPDFYRNMRIKDLAQGIHRLIRQHDLPRLMLQAFDVLPEMKFTPHKAWQRQVKGEVETVELENLVGRVSANMILPYPPGVPLLMPGEMITEESRAVLDFLLMLCSVGRHYPGFETDIHGAKRDENGVYWVRVLK
;
A
#
# COMPACT_ATOMS: atom_id res chain seq x y z
N MET A 1 29.06 4.73 4.97
CA MET A 1 28.21 5.94 5.16
C MET A 1 26.91 5.58 5.86
N LEU A 2 26.26 4.46 5.52
CA LEU A 2 25.07 3.94 6.22
C LEU A 2 25.34 2.50 6.70
N PRO A 3 25.98 2.31 7.88
CA PRO A 3 26.38 0.98 8.35
C PRO A 3 25.18 0.09 8.72
N ASP A 4 24.13 0.67 9.30
CA ASP A 4 22.94 -0.09 9.70
C ASP A 4 22.16 -0.60 8.48
N LEU A 5 21.96 0.26 7.47
CA LEU A 5 21.35 -0.15 6.19
C LEU A 5 22.18 -1.23 5.47
N TYR A 6 23.51 -1.13 5.53
CA TYR A 6 24.39 -2.16 4.97
C TYR A 6 24.21 -3.52 5.66
N ALA A 7 23.90 -3.53 6.95
CA ALA A 7 23.69 -4.75 7.72
C ALA A 7 22.37 -5.46 7.37
N GLU A 8 21.37 -4.76 6.82
CA GLU A 8 20.12 -5.34 6.34
C GLU A 8 20.35 -6.31 5.17
N ASP A 9 21.19 -5.92 4.20
CA ASP A 9 21.60 -6.79 3.08
C ASP A 9 23.03 -6.44 2.61
N PRO A 10 24.06 -7.07 3.19
CA PRO A 10 25.45 -6.79 2.85
C PRO A 10 25.81 -7.12 1.40
N ASP A 11 25.15 -8.11 0.80
CA ASP A 11 25.46 -8.54 -0.58
C ASP A 11 24.87 -7.57 -1.59
N PHE A 12 23.65 -7.09 -1.37
CA PHE A 12 23.03 -6.06 -2.19
C PHE A 12 23.79 -4.73 -2.13
N TYR A 13 24.22 -4.30 -0.94
CA TYR A 13 24.86 -3.00 -0.73
C TYR A 13 26.39 -2.98 -0.90
N ARG A 14 27.05 -4.14 -1.06
CA ARG A 14 28.52 -4.31 -1.09
C ARG A 14 29.30 -3.26 -1.86
N ASN A 15 28.85 -2.97 -3.09
CA ASN A 15 29.57 -2.09 -4.02
C ASN A 15 28.80 -0.80 -4.34
N MET A 16 27.71 -0.52 -3.62
CA MET A 16 26.83 0.60 -3.89
C MET A 16 27.33 1.86 -3.19
N ARG A 17 27.54 2.95 -3.93
CA ARG A 17 27.84 4.26 -3.32
C ARG A 17 26.54 4.99 -3.03
N ILE A 18 26.58 5.94 -2.09
CA ILE A 18 25.40 6.72 -1.69
C ILE A 18 24.74 7.46 -2.87
N LYS A 19 25.54 7.90 -3.85
CA LYS A 19 25.03 8.56 -5.06
C LYS A 19 24.25 7.59 -5.94
N ASP A 20 24.69 6.34 -6.03
CA ASP A 20 24.03 5.30 -6.82
C ASP A 20 22.69 4.93 -6.19
N LEU A 21 22.66 4.80 -4.86
CA LEU A 21 21.42 4.58 -4.09
C LEU A 21 20.41 5.71 -4.32
N ALA A 22 20.84 6.96 -4.11
CA ALA A 22 19.97 8.13 -4.27
C ALA A 22 19.41 8.24 -5.71
N GLN A 23 20.26 8.06 -6.72
CA GLN A 23 19.84 8.07 -8.12
C GLN A 23 18.92 6.88 -8.45
N GLY A 24 19.17 5.71 -7.88
CA GLY A 24 18.37 4.51 -8.03
C GLY A 24 16.94 4.70 -7.54
N ILE A 25 16.78 5.14 -6.29
CA ILE A 25 15.46 5.44 -5.70
C ILE A 25 14.76 6.56 -6.47
N HIS A 26 15.47 7.64 -6.82
CA HIS A 26 14.89 8.73 -7.59
C HIS A 26 14.40 8.29 -8.99
N ARG A 27 15.12 7.36 -9.65
CA ARG A 27 14.67 6.77 -10.92
C ARG A 27 13.38 5.98 -10.75
N LEU A 28 13.23 5.19 -9.69
CA LEU A 28 11.98 4.46 -9.41
C LEU A 28 10.81 5.43 -9.23
N ILE A 29 10.99 6.48 -8.41
CA ILE A 29 9.97 7.52 -8.19
C ILE A 29 9.53 8.15 -9.52
N ARG A 30 10.50 8.44 -10.41
CA ARG A 30 10.23 9.00 -11.75
C ARG A 30 9.56 8.01 -12.69
N GLN A 31 9.99 6.75 -12.70
CA GLN A 31 9.46 5.71 -13.58
C GLN A 31 7.99 5.40 -13.26
N HIS A 32 7.64 5.40 -11.98
CA HIS A 32 6.27 5.16 -11.52
C HIS A 32 5.40 6.42 -11.45
N ASP A 33 5.97 7.60 -11.71
CA ASP A 33 5.28 8.89 -11.59
C ASP A 33 4.51 9.03 -10.25
N LEU A 34 5.21 8.66 -9.17
CA LEU A 34 4.63 8.55 -7.82
C LEU A 34 3.86 9.80 -7.39
N PRO A 35 4.35 11.03 -7.61
CA PRO A 35 3.61 12.23 -7.20
C PRO A 35 2.26 12.36 -7.92
N ARG A 36 2.18 12.04 -9.22
CA ARG A 36 0.92 12.12 -9.96
C ARG A 36 -0.06 11.04 -9.50
N LEU A 37 0.40 9.81 -9.34
CA LEU A 37 -0.46 8.72 -8.84
C LEU A 37 -0.98 9.02 -7.44
N MET A 38 -0.13 9.55 -6.56
CA MET A 38 -0.54 9.97 -5.23
C MET A 38 -1.63 11.04 -5.31
N LEU A 39 -1.46 12.09 -6.12
CA LEU A 39 -2.50 13.12 -6.28
C LEU A 39 -3.82 12.53 -6.78
N GLN A 40 -3.77 11.64 -7.78
CA GLN A 40 -4.97 11.01 -8.34
C GLN A 40 -5.68 10.09 -7.34
N ALA A 41 -4.93 9.36 -6.51
CA ALA A 41 -5.49 8.46 -5.51
C ALA A 41 -6.29 9.19 -4.43
N PHE A 42 -5.98 10.47 -4.15
CA PHE A 42 -6.69 11.27 -3.15
C PHE A 42 -7.72 12.24 -3.75
N ASP A 43 -7.88 12.25 -5.08
CA ASP A 43 -8.81 13.16 -5.78
C ASP A 43 -10.25 12.62 -5.84
N VAL A 44 -10.40 11.30 -5.98
CA VAL A 44 -11.70 10.61 -6.01
C VAL A 44 -11.84 9.73 -4.78
N LEU A 45 -12.84 10.01 -3.95
CA LEU A 45 -13.11 9.22 -2.76
C LEU A 45 -13.70 7.84 -3.12
N PRO A 46 -13.28 6.78 -2.42
CA PRO A 46 -13.98 5.50 -2.43
C PRO A 46 -15.47 5.64 -2.05
N GLU A 47 -16.30 4.69 -2.49
CA GLU A 47 -17.73 4.74 -2.22
C GLU A 47 -18.06 4.18 -0.82
N MET A 48 -18.69 4.99 0.03
CA MET A 48 -19.13 4.55 1.37
C MET A 48 -20.40 3.67 1.29
N LYS A 49 -20.23 2.34 1.26
CA LYS A 49 -21.35 1.37 1.30
C LYS A 49 -21.94 1.20 2.69
N PHE A 50 -21.10 1.29 3.71
CA PHE A 50 -21.48 1.23 5.11
C PHE A 50 -20.78 2.33 5.88
N THR A 51 -21.41 2.81 6.94
CA THR A 51 -20.66 3.59 7.93
C THR A 51 -19.61 2.70 8.59
N PRO A 52 -18.49 3.26 9.07
CA PRO A 52 -17.47 2.48 9.79
C PRO A 52 -18.03 1.67 10.96
N HIS A 53 -19.03 2.22 11.67
CA HIS A 53 -19.76 1.51 12.71
C HIS A 53 -20.46 0.24 12.18
N LYS A 54 -21.19 0.34 11.06
CA LYS A 54 -21.88 -0.84 10.47
C LYS A 54 -20.89 -1.88 9.97
N ALA A 55 -19.79 -1.46 9.35
CA ALA A 55 -18.72 -2.37 8.93
C ALA A 55 -18.11 -3.11 10.13
N TRP A 56 -17.83 -2.38 11.22
CA TRP A 56 -17.33 -2.97 12.46
C TRP A 56 -18.28 -4.00 13.08
N GLN A 57 -19.59 -3.72 13.10
CA GLN A 57 -20.59 -4.67 13.60
C GLN A 57 -20.60 -6.00 12.82
N ARG A 58 -20.34 -5.97 11.51
CA ARG A 58 -20.18 -7.18 10.68
C ARG A 58 -18.87 -7.89 10.98
N GLN A 59 -17.78 -7.13 11.14
CA GLN A 59 -16.47 -7.66 11.47
C GLN A 59 -16.46 -8.42 12.81
N VAL A 60 -17.12 -7.91 13.85
CA VAL A 60 -17.24 -8.59 15.16
C VAL A 60 -18.02 -9.91 15.06
N LYS A 61 -18.93 -10.04 14.08
CA LYS A 61 -19.63 -11.29 13.80
C LYS A 61 -18.83 -12.30 12.97
N GLY A 62 -17.60 -11.96 12.56
CA GLY A 62 -16.78 -12.80 11.70
C GLY A 62 -17.22 -12.81 10.23
N GLU A 63 -18.02 -11.83 9.80
CA GLU A 63 -18.47 -11.64 8.42
C GLU A 63 -17.37 -10.97 7.55
N VAL A 64 -16.16 -11.51 7.62
CA VAL A 64 -14.95 -10.95 7.01
C VAL A 64 -14.10 -12.06 6.43
N GLU A 65 -13.41 -11.75 5.36
CA GLU A 65 -12.40 -12.59 4.76
C GLU A 65 -11.16 -11.77 4.38
N THR A 66 -10.10 -12.47 4.00
CA THR A 66 -8.84 -11.86 3.59
C THR A 66 -8.65 -12.11 2.10
N VAL A 67 -8.38 -11.06 1.34
CA VAL A 67 -8.15 -11.12 -0.10
C VAL A 67 -6.82 -10.45 -0.44
N GLU A 68 -6.27 -10.79 -1.60
CA GLU A 68 -5.10 -10.08 -2.12
C GLU A 68 -5.46 -8.62 -2.42
N LEU A 69 -4.49 -7.73 -2.22
CA LEU A 69 -4.66 -6.29 -2.41
C LEU A 69 -5.17 -5.96 -3.82
N GLU A 70 -4.69 -6.67 -4.84
CA GLU A 70 -5.12 -6.52 -6.24
C GLU A 70 -6.61 -6.80 -6.47
N ASN A 71 -7.24 -7.57 -5.58
CA ASN A 71 -8.64 -7.98 -5.65
C ASN A 71 -9.57 -7.08 -4.82
N LEU A 72 -9.14 -5.87 -4.46
CA LEU A 72 -9.93 -4.94 -3.64
C LEU A 72 -11.10 -4.27 -4.37
N VAL A 73 -11.04 -4.14 -5.70
CA VAL A 73 -12.10 -3.47 -6.47
C VAL A 73 -13.42 -4.23 -6.28
N GLY A 74 -14.48 -3.49 -5.98
CA GLY A 74 -15.81 -4.05 -5.71
C GLY A 74 -15.96 -4.74 -4.35
N ARG A 75 -14.92 -4.74 -3.51
CA ARG A 75 -14.96 -5.31 -2.15
C ARG A 75 -15.09 -4.20 -1.11
N VAL A 76 -15.88 -4.45 -0.06
CA VAL A 76 -16.01 -3.50 1.05
C VAL A 76 -14.88 -3.73 2.04
N SER A 77 -14.07 -2.71 2.31
CA SER A 77 -12.99 -2.81 3.28
C SER A 77 -13.52 -3.02 4.69
N ALA A 78 -12.93 -3.96 5.43
CA ALA A 78 -13.21 -4.15 6.84
C ALA A 78 -12.33 -3.26 7.72
N ASN A 79 -11.11 -2.94 7.26
CA ASN A 79 -10.14 -2.14 8.01
C ASN A 79 -9.86 -0.81 7.29
N MET A 80 -9.27 0.12 8.02
CA MET A 80 -8.68 1.31 7.41
C MET A 80 -7.40 0.95 6.67
N ILE A 81 -7.20 1.48 5.46
CA ILE A 81 -5.95 1.44 4.72
C ILE A 81 -5.28 2.81 4.78
N LEU A 82 -4.06 2.84 5.29
CA LEU A 82 -3.28 4.04 5.56
C LEU A 82 -1.85 3.83 5.04
N PRO A 83 -1.54 4.30 3.82
CA PRO A 83 -0.21 4.16 3.23
C PRO A 83 0.77 5.25 3.68
N TYR A 84 2.06 4.89 3.77
CA TYR A 84 3.17 5.82 3.93
C TYR A 84 4.09 5.75 2.70
N PRO A 85 4.24 6.86 1.94
CA PRO A 85 3.54 8.15 2.04
C PRO A 85 2.06 8.08 1.55
N PRO A 86 1.24 9.11 1.82
CA PRO A 86 1.53 10.34 2.58
C PRO A 86 1.25 10.25 4.09
N GLY A 87 0.75 9.12 4.60
CA GLY A 87 0.40 8.97 6.03
C GLY A 87 -0.95 9.56 6.41
N VAL A 88 -1.89 9.65 5.46
CA VAL A 88 -3.31 9.97 5.71
C VAL A 88 -4.24 8.86 5.23
N PRO A 89 -5.42 8.65 5.85
CA PRO A 89 -6.31 7.55 5.49
C PRO A 89 -6.71 7.61 4.02
N LEU A 90 -6.53 6.49 3.32
CA LEU A 90 -6.86 6.35 1.90
C LEU A 90 -8.16 5.56 1.68
N LEU A 91 -8.46 4.60 2.56
CA LEU A 91 -9.69 3.82 2.53
C LEU A 91 -10.18 3.58 3.96
N MET A 92 -11.44 3.85 4.24
CA MET A 92 -12.07 3.65 5.54
C MET A 92 -12.82 2.31 5.62
N PRO A 93 -13.03 1.76 6.84
CA PRO A 93 -13.94 0.63 7.03
C PRO A 93 -15.35 0.96 6.49
N GLY A 94 -15.90 0.08 5.66
CA GLY A 94 -17.20 0.26 5.04
C GLY A 94 -17.17 0.95 3.67
N GLU A 95 -16.02 1.45 3.24
CA GLU A 95 -15.81 1.96 1.88
C GLU A 95 -15.43 0.85 0.90
N MET A 96 -15.72 1.11 -0.38
CA MET A 96 -15.43 0.23 -1.50
C MET A 96 -14.72 1.00 -2.60
N ILE A 97 -13.64 0.41 -3.12
CA ILE A 97 -13.00 0.92 -4.34
C ILE A 97 -13.84 0.49 -5.53
N THR A 98 -14.26 1.46 -6.33
CA THR A 98 -15.02 1.27 -7.58
C THR A 98 -14.12 1.54 -8.78
N GLU A 99 -14.62 1.34 -10.00
CA GLU A 99 -13.87 1.71 -11.21
C GLU A 99 -13.58 3.22 -11.27
N GLU A 100 -14.46 4.05 -10.71
CA GLU A 100 -14.26 5.51 -10.64
C GLU A 100 -13.12 5.89 -9.69
N SER A 101 -12.96 5.16 -8.58
CA SER A 101 -11.88 5.36 -7.60
C SER A 101 -10.70 4.40 -7.82
N ARG A 102 -10.56 3.80 -9.01
CA ARG A 102 -9.51 2.81 -9.32
C ARG A 102 -8.08 3.31 -9.06
N ALA A 103 -7.86 4.62 -9.21
CA ALA A 103 -6.57 5.26 -8.91
C ALA A 103 -6.08 5.00 -7.47
N VAL A 104 -7.00 4.79 -6.52
CA VAL A 104 -6.68 4.38 -5.13
C VAL A 104 -5.91 3.07 -5.10
N LEU A 105 -6.42 2.05 -5.82
CA LEU A 105 -5.75 0.75 -5.89
C LEU A 105 -4.43 0.85 -6.65
N ASP A 106 -4.40 1.58 -7.76
CA ASP A 106 -3.20 1.71 -8.58
C ASP A 106 -2.04 2.34 -7.80
N PHE A 107 -2.34 3.32 -6.93
CA PHE A 107 -1.35 3.90 -6.02
C PHE A 107 -0.83 2.89 -4.99
N LEU A 108 -1.71 2.10 -4.37
CA LEU A 108 -1.31 1.07 -3.41
C LEU A 108 -0.43 -0.01 -4.07
N LEU A 109 -0.81 -0.48 -5.27
CA LEU A 109 -0.03 -1.46 -6.03
C LEU A 109 1.34 -0.91 -6.44
N MET A 110 1.39 0.37 -6.83
CA MET A 110 2.65 1.04 -7.12
C MET A 110 3.56 1.12 -5.89
N LEU A 111 3.03 1.48 -4.72
CA LEU A 111 3.79 1.49 -3.48
C LEU A 111 4.38 0.10 -3.18
N CYS A 112 3.58 -0.96 -3.31
CA CYS A 112 4.03 -2.35 -3.15
C CYS A 112 5.10 -2.74 -4.17
N SER A 113 5.04 -2.23 -5.40
CA SER A 113 6.05 -2.48 -6.43
C SER A 113 7.38 -1.79 -6.10
N VAL A 114 7.35 -0.50 -5.71
CA VAL A 114 8.55 0.28 -5.40
C VAL A 114 9.29 -0.28 -4.19
N GLY A 115 8.58 -0.60 -3.10
CA GLY A 115 9.19 -1.08 -1.86
C GLY A 115 9.77 -2.50 -1.92
N ARG A 116 9.68 -3.19 -3.06
CA ARG A 116 10.36 -4.48 -3.29
C ARG A 116 11.80 -4.34 -3.81
N HIS A 117 12.23 -3.15 -4.21
CA HIS A 117 13.48 -2.97 -4.96
C HIS A 117 14.73 -2.74 -4.09
N TYR A 118 14.58 -2.11 -2.92
CA TYR A 118 15.71 -1.72 -2.07
C TYR A 118 15.45 -2.22 -0.63
N PRO A 119 16.25 -3.16 -0.09
CA PRO A 119 16.15 -3.60 1.30
C PRO A 119 16.30 -2.41 2.28
N GLY A 120 15.43 -2.30 3.28
CA GLY A 120 15.37 -1.14 4.20
C GLY A 120 14.55 0.05 3.68
N PHE A 121 13.91 -0.09 2.50
CA PHE A 121 12.96 0.87 1.93
C PHE A 121 11.63 0.18 1.58
N GLU A 122 11.19 -0.73 2.44
CA GLU A 122 9.97 -1.50 2.26
C GLU A 122 8.73 -0.61 2.24
N THR A 123 7.70 -1.07 1.55
CA THR A 123 6.40 -0.44 1.55
C THR A 123 5.72 -0.59 2.92
N ASP A 124 5.31 0.54 3.49
CA ASP A 124 4.55 0.57 4.73
C ASP A 124 3.10 0.99 4.45
N ILE A 125 2.18 0.03 4.56
CA ILE A 125 0.74 0.24 4.40
C ILE A 125 0.04 -0.37 5.61
N HIS A 126 -0.35 0.49 6.55
CA HIS A 126 -1.20 0.08 7.66
C HIS A 126 -2.55 -0.41 7.11
N GLY A 127 -3.00 -1.59 7.57
CA GLY A 127 -4.22 -2.23 7.10
C GLY A 127 -3.99 -3.32 6.05
N ALA A 128 -2.81 -3.36 5.42
CA ALA A 128 -2.35 -4.46 4.59
C ALA A 128 -1.30 -5.30 5.33
N LYS A 129 -1.28 -6.61 5.08
CA LYS A 129 -0.29 -7.54 5.61
C LYS A 129 0.51 -8.17 4.47
N ARG A 130 1.82 -8.07 4.52
CA ARG A 130 2.73 -8.74 3.59
C ARG A 130 2.99 -10.17 4.06
N ASP A 131 2.94 -11.14 3.15
CA ASP A 131 3.34 -12.53 3.40
C ASP A 131 4.81 -12.80 3.03
N GLU A 132 5.26 -14.04 3.23
CA GLU A 132 6.63 -14.49 2.94
C GLU A 132 7.01 -14.38 1.45
N ASN A 133 6.03 -14.47 0.55
CA ASN A 133 6.22 -14.32 -0.90
C ASN A 133 6.18 -12.85 -1.35
N GLY A 134 5.94 -11.92 -0.43
CA GLY A 134 5.81 -10.50 -0.69
C GLY A 134 4.45 -10.06 -1.24
N VAL A 135 3.43 -10.92 -1.19
CA VAL A 135 2.05 -10.59 -1.56
C VAL A 135 1.38 -9.84 -0.41
N TYR A 136 0.59 -8.82 -0.75
CA TYR A 136 -0.13 -7.99 0.22
C TYR A 136 -1.58 -8.44 0.33
N TRP A 137 -2.03 -8.61 1.57
CA TRP A 137 -3.34 -9.12 1.92
C TRP A 137 -4.11 -8.12 2.77
N VAL A 138 -5.41 -7.99 2.52
CA VAL A 138 -6.30 -7.03 3.18
C VAL A 138 -7.59 -7.70 3.61
N ARG A 139 -8.22 -7.18 4.68
CA ARG A 139 -9.48 -7.71 5.19
C ARG A 139 -10.67 -6.97 4.58
N VAL A 140 -11.61 -7.73 4.05
CA VAL A 140 -12.84 -7.23 3.43
C VAL A 140 -14.05 -7.91 4.07
N LEU A 141 -15.23 -7.28 3.96
CA LEU A 141 -16.48 -7.90 4.35
C LEU A 141 -16.86 -9.02 3.36
N LYS A 142 -17.49 -10.08 3.88
CA LYS A 142 -18.14 -11.12 3.08
C LYS A 142 -19.39 -10.62 2.38
#